data_AF-A0A1X7F5I8-F1
#
_entry.id   AF-A0A1X7F5I8-F1
#
_cell.length_a   1.000
_cell.length_b   1.000
_cell.length_c   1.000
_cell.angle_alpha   90.00
_cell.angle_beta   90.00
_cell.angle_gamma   90.00
#
_symmetry.space_group_name_H-M   'P 1'
#
loop_
_entity.id
_entity.type
_entity.pdbx_description
1 polymer ?
#
loop_
_entity_poly.entity_id
_entity_poly.type
_entity_poly.pdbx_seq_one_letter_code
_entity_poly.pdbx_strand_id
1 'polypeptide(L)'
;MSFASSFRPLVSRGARLVQARLVLGAAALTAFGIAQAAASAQGTEPADVCAPLKHIVAAPDFGALGSDPAARLPGFDGSDTCRAGARSYDCRWRAHWGADGVVNDPLQELGADIAACFGNAVHDVNTPYRQHFIVSDGNRRVTIWAGVTGANALRLRVAR
;
A
#
# COMPACT_ATOMS: atom_id res chain seq x y z
N MET A 1 -28.75 -12.15 44.76
CA MET A 1 -27.34 -12.56 44.76
C MET A 1 -26.52 -11.34 45.11
N SER A 2 -25.80 -11.41 46.23
CA SER A 2 -25.25 -10.27 46.97
C SER A 2 -23.95 -9.73 46.37
N PHE A 3 -23.79 -8.40 46.40
CA PHE A 3 -22.51 -7.71 46.23
C PHE A 3 -21.70 -7.82 47.54
N ALA A 4 -20.42 -8.15 47.44
CA ALA A 4 -19.47 -8.02 48.56
C ALA A 4 -18.13 -7.50 48.04
N SER A 5 -17.92 -6.20 48.19
CA SER A 5 -16.58 -5.59 48.23
C SER A 5 -15.90 -5.97 49.55
N SER A 6 -14.61 -6.27 49.52
CA SER A 6 -13.77 -6.20 50.71
C SER A 6 -12.44 -5.53 50.41
N PHE A 7 -12.30 -4.37 51.05
CA PHE A 7 -11.06 -3.66 51.34
C PHE A 7 -10.32 -4.39 52.48
N ARG A 8 -8.98 -4.44 52.45
CA ARG A 8 -8.06 -3.75 53.40
C ARG A 8 -6.67 -4.41 53.53
N PRO A 9 -5.66 -3.63 53.98
CA PRO A 9 -4.23 -3.80 53.74
C PRO A 9 -3.49 -4.37 54.97
N LEU A 10 -2.16 -4.53 54.89
CA LEU A 10 -1.12 -4.11 55.87
C LEU A 10 0.21 -4.84 55.52
N VAL A 11 1.28 -4.09 55.20
CA VAL A 11 2.42 -3.76 56.09
C VAL A 11 3.31 -4.94 56.49
N SER A 12 4.56 -4.91 56.02
CA SER A 12 5.78 -5.03 56.84
C SER A 12 6.91 -4.35 56.04
N ARG A 13 7.53 -3.23 56.43
CA ARG A 13 8.41 -2.93 57.58
C ARG A 13 9.48 -3.99 57.82
N GLY A 14 10.69 -3.71 57.32
CA GLY A 14 11.91 -4.45 57.64
C GLY A 14 13.14 -3.73 57.10
N ALA A 15 13.57 -2.67 57.79
CA ALA A 15 14.83 -1.99 57.54
C ALA A 15 16.02 -2.87 57.94
N ARG A 16 17.07 -2.93 57.11
CA ARG A 16 18.45 -3.08 57.56
C ARG A 16 19.39 -2.32 56.63
N LEU A 17 19.75 -1.11 57.07
CA LEU A 17 21.02 -0.47 56.71
C LEU A 17 22.14 -1.31 57.32
N VAL A 18 23.06 -1.80 56.49
CA VAL A 18 24.42 -2.15 56.91
C VAL A 18 25.38 -1.47 55.96
N GLN A 19 26.36 -0.81 56.57
CA GLN A 19 27.31 0.11 56.00
C GLN A 19 28.34 -0.55 55.06
N ALA A 20 28.66 0.21 54.02
CA ALA A 20 29.96 0.48 53.43
C ALA A 20 31.11 -0.53 53.63
N ARG A 21 31.61 -1.05 52.50
CA ARG A 21 33.05 -1.08 52.22
C ARG A 21 33.30 -0.63 50.78
N LEU A 22 33.95 0.53 50.66
CA LEU A 22 34.65 0.96 49.46
C LEU A 22 35.78 -0.04 49.20
N VAL A 23 35.73 -0.69 48.03
CA VAL A 23 36.91 -1.32 47.44
C VAL A 23 37.14 -0.61 46.12
N LEU A 24 38.16 0.27 46.09
CA LEU A 24 38.75 0.75 44.86
C LEU A 24 39.41 -0.46 44.17
N GLY A 25 38.81 -0.90 43.07
CA GLY A 25 39.41 -1.86 42.14
C GLY A 25 39.45 -1.23 40.76
N ALA A 26 40.65 -0.93 40.28
CA ALA A 26 40.89 -0.27 39.01
C ALA A 26 40.65 -1.20 37.80
N ALA A 27 40.04 -0.60 36.76
CA ALA A 27 40.24 -0.82 35.33
C ALA A 27 40.20 -2.25 34.75
N ALA A 28 39.15 -2.53 33.97
CA ALA A 28 39.27 -3.27 32.72
C ALA A 28 38.12 -2.88 31.75
N LEU A 29 38.50 -2.58 30.52
CA LEU A 29 37.68 -2.12 29.40
C LEU A 29 36.61 -3.15 29.01
N THR A 30 35.34 -2.73 28.96
CA THR A 30 34.34 -3.37 28.10
C THR A 30 33.55 -2.29 27.38
N ALA A 31 34.02 -1.94 26.18
CA ALA A 31 33.23 -1.20 25.21
C ALA A 31 32.09 -2.10 24.73
N PHE A 32 30.90 -1.95 25.32
CA PHE A 32 29.65 -2.43 24.72
C PHE A 32 29.00 -1.26 23.99
N GLY A 33 29.39 -1.09 22.73
CA GLY A 33 28.63 -0.28 21.79
C GLY A 33 27.31 -0.98 21.51
N ILE A 34 26.26 -0.59 22.24
CA ILE A 34 24.88 -0.83 21.81
C ILE A 34 24.61 0.15 20.68
N ALA A 35 25.02 -0.23 19.46
CA ALA A 35 24.44 0.34 18.26
C ALA A 35 22.96 -0.06 18.28
N GLN A 36 22.08 0.85 18.69
CA GLN A 36 20.66 0.71 18.39
C GLN A 36 20.53 0.67 16.87
N ALA A 37 20.37 -0.53 16.33
CA ALA A 37 19.75 -0.70 15.03
C ALA A 37 18.34 -0.15 15.16
N ALA A 38 18.17 1.14 14.83
CA ALA A 38 16.90 1.66 14.39
C ALA A 38 16.60 0.92 13.08
N ALA A 39 16.05 -0.29 13.20
CA ALA A 39 15.26 -0.86 12.13
C ALA A 39 14.09 0.10 12.01
N SER A 40 14.22 1.07 11.09
CA SER A 40 13.09 1.79 10.55
C SER A 40 12.11 0.72 10.09
N ALA A 41 11.10 0.47 10.91
CA ALA A 41 9.84 -0.07 10.44
C ALA A 41 9.34 0.99 9.45
N GLN A 42 9.81 0.87 8.20
CA GLN A 42 9.18 1.50 7.06
C GLN A 42 7.80 0.85 7.05
N GLY A 43 6.83 1.50 7.69
CA GLY A 43 5.44 1.19 7.41
C GLY A 43 5.33 1.27 5.91
N THR A 44 5.04 0.14 5.27
CA THR A 44 4.90 0.05 3.83
C THR A 44 3.87 1.08 3.42
N GLU A 45 4.32 2.19 2.84
CA GLU A 45 3.41 3.19 2.30
C GLU A 45 2.50 2.49 1.28
N PRO A 46 1.18 2.73 1.30
CA PRO A 46 0.30 2.18 0.28
C PRO A 46 0.87 2.50 -1.10
N ALA A 47 0.91 1.50 -1.98
CA ALA A 47 1.53 1.71 -3.27
C ALA A 47 0.76 2.78 -4.07
N ASP A 48 1.46 3.79 -4.59
CA ASP A 48 0.83 4.89 -5.32
C ASP A 48 0.32 4.43 -6.69
N VAL A 49 -1.00 4.32 -6.81
CA VAL A 49 -1.71 3.99 -8.05
C VAL A 49 -2.01 5.24 -8.90
N CYS A 50 -2.06 6.42 -8.28
CA CYS A 50 -2.54 7.64 -8.94
C CYS A 50 -1.53 8.24 -9.90
N ALA A 51 -0.25 8.29 -9.55
CA ALA A 51 0.79 8.79 -10.45
C ALA A 51 0.79 8.06 -11.81
N PRO A 52 0.88 6.71 -11.87
CA PRO A 52 0.87 6.00 -13.14
C PRO A 52 -0.47 6.11 -13.88
N LEU A 53 -1.61 6.08 -13.19
CA LEU A 53 -2.92 6.25 -13.85
C LEU A 53 -3.05 7.62 -14.52
N LYS A 54 -2.67 8.70 -13.83
CA LYS A 54 -2.73 10.06 -14.38
C LYS A 54 -1.79 10.20 -15.58
N HIS A 55 -0.60 9.60 -15.49
CA HIS A 55 0.36 9.57 -16.60
C HIS A 55 -0.23 8.88 -17.84
N ILE A 56 -0.85 7.69 -17.66
CA ILE A 56 -1.50 6.95 -18.74
C ILE A 56 -2.65 7.77 -19.35
N VAL A 57 -3.54 8.34 -18.54
CA VAL A 57 -4.70 9.11 -19.02
C VAL A 57 -4.28 10.37 -19.80
N ALA A 58 -3.25 11.07 -19.33
CA ALA A 58 -2.76 12.30 -19.95
C ALA A 58 -2.02 12.05 -21.28
N ALA A 59 -1.50 10.83 -21.48
CA ALA A 59 -0.62 10.52 -22.60
C ALA A 59 -1.26 10.83 -23.96
N PRO A 60 -0.63 11.67 -24.80
CA PRO A 60 -1.17 12.05 -26.11
C PRO A 60 -1.12 10.90 -27.12
N ASP A 61 -0.17 9.98 -26.97
CA ASP A 61 -0.06 8.75 -27.74
C ASP A 61 0.12 7.57 -26.78
N PHE A 62 -0.82 6.63 -26.81
CA PHE A 62 -0.74 5.44 -25.97
C PHE A 62 0.26 4.41 -26.52
N GLY A 63 0.71 4.54 -27.78
CA GLY A 63 1.78 3.72 -28.35
C GLY A 63 3.10 3.85 -27.60
N ALA A 64 3.41 5.05 -27.11
CA ALA A 64 4.63 5.34 -26.35
C ALA A 64 4.66 4.69 -24.95
N LEU A 65 3.49 4.32 -24.40
CA LEU A 65 3.38 3.77 -23.04
C LEU A 65 3.91 2.34 -22.90
N GLY A 66 4.09 1.60 -24.01
CA GLY A 66 4.41 0.17 -23.96
C GLY A 66 5.72 -0.16 -23.23
N SER A 67 6.68 0.75 -23.26
CA SER A 67 7.98 0.63 -22.58
C SER A 67 8.20 1.71 -21.52
N ASP A 68 7.14 2.45 -21.15
CA ASP A 68 7.25 3.59 -20.25
C ASP A 68 7.13 3.12 -18.79
N PRO A 69 8.18 3.23 -17.97
CA PRO A 69 8.12 2.83 -16.57
C PRO A 69 7.12 3.65 -15.75
N ALA A 70 6.82 4.89 -16.15
CA ALA A 70 5.81 5.71 -15.48
C ALA A 70 4.38 5.23 -15.77
N ALA A 71 4.17 4.35 -16.75
CA ALA A 71 2.88 3.71 -17.04
C ALA A 71 2.67 2.39 -16.27
N ARG A 72 3.60 2.03 -15.37
CA ARG A 72 3.56 0.77 -14.63
C ARG A 72 2.79 0.96 -13.32
N LEU A 73 1.69 0.22 -13.16
CA LEU A 73 0.92 0.27 -11.92
C LEU A 73 1.63 -0.54 -10.82
N PRO A 74 1.35 -0.25 -9.55
CA PRO A 74 1.73 -1.11 -8.45
C PRO A 74 1.34 -2.58 -8.64
N GLY A 75 2.20 -3.49 -8.15
CA GLY A 75 1.97 -4.93 -8.24
C GLY A 75 2.28 -5.56 -9.60
N PHE A 76 2.78 -4.78 -10.57
CA PHE A 76 3.26 -5.32 -11.85
C PHE A 76 4.58 -6.07 -11.67
N ASP A 77 4.58 -7.40 -11.85
CA ASP A 77 5.66 -8.31 -11.49
C ASP A 77 6.41 -8.91 -12.69
N GLY A 78 6.51 -8.18 -13.81
CA GLY A 78 7.35 -8.56 -14.95
C GLY A 78 6.75 -9.71 -15.78
N SER A 79 5.74 -10.40 -15.25
CA SER A 79 4.85 -11.30 -15.98
C SER A 79 3.66 -10.58 -16.62
N ASP A 80 3.55 -9.27 -16.37
CA ASP A 80 2.50 -8.40 -16.88
C ASP A 80 2.54 -8.30 -18.40
N THR A 81 1.37 -8.29 -19.02
CA THR A 81 1.25 -8.12 -20.47
C THR A 81 0.51 -6.82 -20.75
N CYS A 82 1.22 -5.82 -21.26
CA CYS A 82 0.63 -4.56 -21.72
C CYS A 82 0.71 -4.45 -23.23
N ARG A 83 -0.41 -4.07 -23.84
CA ARG A 83 -0.52 -3.75 -25.26
C ARG A 83 -0.81 -2.25 -25.41
N ALA A 84 0.21 -1.53 -25.84
CA ALA A 84 0.13 -0.15 -26.25
C ALA A 84 -0.27 -0.05 -27.73
N GLY A 85 -1.02 1.00 -28.08
CA GLY A 85 -1.38 1.32 -29.45
C GLY A 85 -1.91 2.76 -29.54
N ALA A 86 -2.15 3.28 -30.74
CA ALA A 86 -2.43 4.71 -30.95
C ALA A 86 -3.62 5.30 -30.14
N ARG A 87 -4.56 4.46 -29.69
CA ARG A 87 -5.80 4.87 -29.01
C ARG A 87 -6.15 4.05 -27.77
N SER A 88 -5.36 3.03 -27.44
CA SER A 88 -5.62 2.19 -26.27
C SER A 88 -4.33 1.72 -25.60
N TYR A 89 -4.37 1.66 -24.28
CA TYR A 89 -3.39 0.97 -23.45
C TYR A 89 -4.13 -0.12 -22.66
N ASP A 90 -3.79 -1.39 -22.90
CA ASP A 90 -4.52 -2.56 -22.39
C ASP A 90 -3.54 -3.49 -21.67
N CYS A 91 -3.62 -3.53 -20.35
CA CYS A 91 -2.72 -4.28 -19.49
C CYS A 91 -3.45 -5.40 -18.76
N ARG A 92 -2.75 -6.51 -18.55
CA ARG A 92 -3.17 -7.63 -17.70
C ARG A 92 -2.03 -8.00 -16.77
N TRP A 93 -2.36 -8.22 -15.51
CA TRP A 93 -1.39 -8.62 -14.49
C TRP A 93 -2.06 -9.44 -13.40
N ARG A 94 -1.25 -10.10 -12.57
CA ARG A 94 -1.72 -10.73 -11.35
C ARG A 94 -1.73 -9.69 -10.23
N ALA A 95 -2.85 -9.56 -9.53
CA ALA A 95 -2.96 -8.65 -8.42
C ALA A 95 -2.22 -9.21 -7.20
N HIS A 96 -1.02 -8.68 -6.97
CA HIS A 96 -0.16 -8.95 -5.81
C HIS A 96 0.28 -7.61 -5.21
N TRP A 97 -0.63 -6.83 -4.65
CA TRP A 97 -0.29 -5.57 -3.98
C TRP A 97 -0.65 -5.63 -2.49
N GLY A 98 0.15 -5.02 -1.60
CA GLY A 98 0.04 -5.18 -0.14
C GLY A 98 1.28 -5.86 0.48
N ALA A 99 1.49 -5.67 1.79
CA ALA A 99 2.72 -6.11 2.48
C ALA A 99 2.89 -7.65 2.56
N ASP A 100 1.79 -8.39 2.44
CA ASP A 100 1.72 -9.85 2.40
C ASP A 100 1.52 -10.43 0.98
N GLY A 101 1.42 -9.55 -0.03
CA GLY A 101 1.23 -9.93 -1.42
C GLY A 101 -0.20 -10.36 -1.80
N VAL A 102 -1.21 -10.10 -0.96
CA VAL A 102 -2.60 -10.52 -1.20
C VAL A 102 -3.58 -9.37 -0.93
N VAL A 103 -4.43 -9.07 -1.91
CA VAL A 103 -5.63 -8.23 -1.72
C VAL A 103 -6.87 -9.07 -1.80
N ASN A 104 -7.77 -8.87 -0.84
CA ASN A 104 -9.03 -9.62 -0.74
C ASN A 104 -10.01 -9.29 -1.87
N ASP A 105 -10.05 -8.03 -2.32
CA ASP A 105 -10.88 -7.58 -3.45
C ASP A 105 -10.11 -6.58 -4.35
N PRO A 106 -9.20 -7.07 -5.20
CA PRO A 106 -8.30 -6.20 -5.94
C PRO A 106 -9.03 -5.34 -6.98
N LEU A 107 -10.21 -5.76 -7.45
CA LEU A 107 -10.97 -4.94 -8.39
C LEU A 107 -11.66 -3.77 -7.69
N GLN A 108 -12.25 -3.99 -6.51
CA GLN A 108 -12.90 -2.89 -5.78
C GLN A 108 -11.90 -1.87 -5.26
N GLU A 109 -10.74 -2.31 -4.76
CA GLU A 109 -9.66 -1.39 -4.36
C GLU A 109 -9.17 -0.55 -5.55
N LEU A 110 -8.88 -1.17 -6.71
CA LEU A 110 -8.49 -0.44 -7.91
C LEU A 110 -9.59 0.54 -8.38
N GLY A 111 -10.86 0.15 -8.27
CA GLY A 111 -11.98 1.02 -8.60
C GLY A 111 -12.06 2.25 -7.69
N ALA A 112 -11.85 2.05 -6.37
CA ALA A 112 -11.79 3.14 -5.40
C ALA A 112 -10.62 4.08 -5.67
N ASP A 113 -9.44 3.53 -5.98
CA ASP A 113 -8.26 4.31 -6.35
C ASP A 113 -8.52 5.13 -7.61
N ILE A 114 -9.06 4.54 -8.68
CA ILE A 114 -9.40 5.30 -9.90
C ILE A 114 -10.32 6.48 -9.59
N ALA A 115 -11.38 6.26 -8.80
CA ALA A 115 -12.30 7.33 -8.40
C ALA A 115 -11.61 8.41 -7.56
N ALA A 116 -10.68 8.04 -6.68
CA ALA A 116 -9.91 8.98 -5.87
C ALA A 116 -8.87 9.76 -6.70
N CYS A 117 -8.26 9.13 -7.71
CA CYS A 117 -7.24 9.76 -8.56
C CYS A 117 -7.83 10.83 -9.49
N PHE A 118 -9.09 10.67 -9.92
CA PHE A 118 -9.75 11.53 -10.91
C PHE A 118 -11.02 12.15 -10.35
N GLY A 119 -10.92 13.37 -9.80
CA GLY A 119 -12.07 14.08 -9.21
C GLY A 119 -13.21 14.41 -10.18
N ASN A 120 -13.01 14.20 -11.48
CA ASN A 120 -14.01 14.34 -12.55
C ASN A 120 -14.41 13.02 -13.20
N ALA A 121 -14.05 11.87 -12.61
CA ALA A 121 -14.48 10.57 -13.08
C ALA A 121 -15.99 10.38 -12.89
N VAL A 122 -16.67 9.97 -13.96
CA VAL A 122 -18.04 9.47 -13.91
C VAL A 122 -17.98 7.95 -13.95
N HIS A 123 -18.47 7.31 -12.89
CA HIS A 123 -18.69 5.86 -12.86
C HIS A 123 -20.02 5.53 -13.55
N ASP A 124 -19.98 4.73 -14.61
CA ASP A 124 -21.18 4.27 -15.32
C ASP A 124 -21.45 2.77 -15.10
N VAL A 125 -20.41 1.99 -14.74
CA VAL A 125 -20.56 0.58 -14.36
C VAL A 125 -19.75 0.26 -13.11
N ASN A 126 -20.43 -0.32 -12.12
CA ASN A 126 -19.82 -0.85 -10.90
C ASN A 126 -20.43 -2.23 -10.60
N THR A 127 -19.72 -3.29 -10.95
CA THR A 127 -20.10 -4.67 -10.64
C THR A 127 -18.92 -5.40 -10.00
N PRO A 128 -19.16 -6.54 -9.31
CA PRO A 128 -18.08 -7.31 -8.67
C PRO A 128 -16.97 -7.80 -9.62
N TYR A 129 -17.21 -7.76 -10.94
CA TYR A 129 -16.26 -8.25 -11.94
C TYR A 129 -15.84 -7.18 -12.95
N ARG A 130 -16.43 -5.98 -12.89
CA ARG A 130 -16.17 -4.92 -13.84
C ARG A 130 -16.41 -3.53 -13.23
N GLN A 131 -15.43 -2.67 -13.38
CA GLN A 131 -15.51 -1.24 -13.12
C GLN A 131 -15.34 -0.49 -14.45
N HIS A 132 -16.11 0.57 -14.67
CA HIS A 132 -15.94 1.43 -15.83
C HIS A 132 -16.13 2.89 -15.43
N PHE A 133 -15.20 3.71 -15.90
CA PHE A 133 -15.14 5.13 -15.61
C PHE A 133 -14.91 5.90 -16.89
N ILE A 134 -15.38 7.13 -16.86
CA ILE A 134 -15.16 8.11 -17.91
C ILE A 134 -14.53 9.33 -17.27
N VAL A 135 -13.35 9.70 -17.77
CA VAL A 135 -12.56 10.84 -17.28
C VAL A 135 -12.43 11.86 -18.40
N SER A 136 -12.61 13.13 -18.08
CA SER A 136 -12.28 14.22 -18.99
C SER A 136 -10.84 14.69 -18.77
N ASP A 137 -10.05 14.81 -19.82
CA ASP A 137 -8.68 15.33 -19.74
C ASP A 137 -8.47 16.41 -20.81
N GLY A 138 -8.60 17.67 -20.38
CA GLY A 138 -8.76 18.81 -21.28
C GLY A 138 -10.01 18.63 -22.17
N ASN A 139 -9.82 18.66 -23.48
CA ASN A 139 -10.90 18.44 -24.47
C ASN A 139 -11.10 16.96 -24.83
N ARG A 140 -10.41 16.03 -24.16
CA ARG A 140 -10.47 14.59 -24.44
C ARG A 140 -11.40 13.89 -23.46
N ARG A 141 -12.12 12.88 -23.95
CA ARG A 141 -12.86 11.92 -23.12
C ARG A 141 -12.10 10.61 -23.15
N VAL A 142 -11.72 10.11 -21.98
CA VAL A 142 -10.96 8.87 -21.82
C VAL A 142 -11.83 7.88 -21.05
N THR A 143 -11.92 6.66 -21.55
CA THR A 143 -12.59 5.56 -20.85
C THR A 143 -11.55 4.72 -20.11
N ILE A 144 -11.85 4.37 -18.87
CA ILE A 144 -11.05 3.49 -18.03
C ILE A 144 -11.93 2.29 -17.69
N TRP A 145 -11.58 1.14 -18.23
CA TRP A 145 -12.22 -0.13 -17.92
C TRP A 145 -11.29 -0.96 -17.04
N ALA A 146 -11.79 -1.51 -15.95
CA ALA A 146 -11.08 -2.49 -15.14
C ALA A 146 -11.96 -3.72 -14.90
N GLY A 147 -11.35 -4.90 -14.83
CA GLY A 147 -12.08 -6.12 -14.53
C GLY A 147 -11.18 -7.29 -14.20
N VAL A 148 -11.77 -8.32 -13.59
CA VAL A 148 -11.07 -9.59 -13.35
C VAL A 148 -11.09 -10.45 -14.62
N THR A 149 -9.99 -11.12 -14.91
CA THR A 149 -9.85 -12.03 -16.08
C THR A 149 -9.47 -13.46 -15.69
N GLY A 150 -9.39 -13.76 -14.41
CA GLY A 150 -9.06 -15.05 -13.85
C GLY A 150 -8.84 -14.95 -12.34
N ALA A 151 -8.47 -16.05 -11.69
CA ALA A 151 -8.15 -16.06 -10.26
C ALA A 151 -6.98 -15.10 -9.98
N ASN A 152 -7.27 -14.02 -9.25
CA ASN A 152 -6.34 -12.94 -8.89
C ASN A 152 -5.68 -12.26 -10.11
N ALA A 153 -6.33 -12.26 -11.27
CA ALA A 153 -5.81 -11.60 -12.47
C ALA A 153 -6.70 -10.43 -12.85
N LEU A 154 -6.11 -9.25 -12.95
CA LEU A 154 -6.79 -8.04 -13.39
C LEU A 154 -6.44 -7.69 -14.82
N ARG A 155 -7.32 -6.88 -15.40
CA ARG A 155 -7.09 -6.19 -16.65
C ARG A 155 -7.54 -4.75 -16.50
N LEU A 156 -6.70 -3.83 -16.97
CA LEU A 156 -7.01 -2.42 -17.14
C LEU A 156 -6.94 -2.09 -18.62
N ARG A 157 -7.94 -1.38 -19.12
CA ARG A 157 -7.91 -0.81 -20.45
C ARG A 157 -8.27 0.66 -20.39
N VAL A 158 -7.36 1.50 -20.85
CA VAL A 158 -7.56 2.93 -21.04
C VAL A 158 -7.70 3.21 -22.52
N ALA A 159 -8.74 3.92 -22.95
CA ALA A 159 -9.02 4.17 -24.35
C ALA A 159 -9.63 5.54 -24.62
N ARG A 160 -9.50 6.01 -25.86
CA ARG A 160 -10.10 7.26 -26.38
C ARG A 160 -10.52 7.09 -27.84
#